data_AF-A0AAN6JTM8-F1
#
_entry.id   AF-A0AAN6JTM8-F1
#
_cell.length_a   1.000
_cell.length_b   1.000
_cell.length_c   1.000
_cell.angle_alpha   90.00
_cell.angle_beta   90.00
_cell.angle_gamma   90.00
#
_symmetry.space_group_name_H-M   'P 1'
#
loop_
_entity.id
_entity.type
_entity.pdbx_description
1 polymer ?
#
loop_
_entity_poly.entity_id
_entity_poly.type
_entity_poly.pdbx_seq_one_letter_code
_entity_poly.pdbx_strand_id
1 'polypeptide(L)'
;MSSKKQQQQQQRLNPQEAAQQFQARRSELQAIATKIGELESEADEHKLVIDTLRETQAKEPNRTCFRLIGGILVERTVKDVLPALEGNMAGLRQIMDTLVKQYKEKEEELREFQKQYGAPAAAAASSTSAATASA
;
A
#
# COMPACT_ATOMS: atom_id res chain seq x y z
N MET A 1 26.77 -8.32 -35.96
CA MET A 1 25.72 -9.25 -35.46
C MET A 1 26.08 -9.81 -34.07
N SER A 2 26.48 -8.97 -33.10
CA SER A 2 27.02 -9.46 -31.81
C SER A 2 26.15 -9.16 -30.58
N SER A 3 25.05 -8.42 -30.72
CA SER A 3 24.23 -7.99 -29.57
C SER A 3 23.13 -8.99 -29.17
N LYS A 4 22.90 -10.05 -29.95
CA LYS A 4 21.85 -11.06 -29.66
C LYS A 4 22.30 -12.17 -28.70
N LYS A 5 23.59 -12.30 -28.38
CA LYS A 5 24.11 -13.33 -27.47
C LYS A 5 24.12 -12.90 -25.99
N GLN A 6 23.93 -11.62 -25.67
CA GLN A 6 23.86 -11.14 -24.29
C GLN A 6 22.46 -11.24 -23.67
N GLN A 7 21.40 -11.41 -24.46
CA GLN A 7 20.04 -11.63 -23.95
C GLN A 7 19.71 -13.11 -23.66
N GLN A 8 20.59 -14.04 -24.02
CA GLN A 8 20.36 -15.48 -23.88
C GLN A 8 21.11 -16.14 -22.72
N GLN A 9 21.64 -15.32 -21.81
CA GLN A 9 22.04 -15.76 -20.49
C GLN A 9 20.93 -15.42 -19.49
N GLN A 10 19.72 -15.85 -19.82
CA GLN A 10 18.64 -16.01 -18.86
C GLN A 10 19.16 -17.07 -17.88
N GLN A 11 19.84 -16.60 -16.82
CA GLN A 11 20.40 -17.43 -15.78
C GLN A 11 19.28 -18.35 -15.32
N ARG A 12 19.45 -19.65 -15.53
CA ARG A 12 18.64 -20.66 -14.86
C ARG A 12 18.92 -20.50 -13.36
N LEU A 13 18.18 -19.60 -12.72
CA LEU A 13 18.20 -19.42 -11.27
C LEU A 13 17.99 -20.79 -10.63
N ASN A 14 18.83 -21.12 -9.66
CA ASN A 14 18.70 -22.37 -8.92
C ASN A 14 17.30 -22.37 -8.25
N PRO A 15 16.55 -23.49 -8.24
CA PRO A 15 15.23 -23.56 -7.61
C PRO A 15 15.13 -22.91 -6.21
N GLN A 16 16.19 -23.01 -5.40
CA GLN A 16 16.25 -22.37 -4.08
C GLN A 16 16.34 -20.84 -4.15
N GLU A 17 17.13 -20.30 -5.08
CA GLU A 17 17.26 -18.85 -5.31
C GLU A 17 15.95 -18.28 -5.87
N ALA A 18 15.29 -19.03 -6.79
CA ALA A 18 14.01 -18.64 -7.34
C ALA A 18 12.92 -18.56 -6.25
N ALA A 19 12.88 -19.52 -5.33
CA ALA A 19 11.95 -19.51 -4.20
C ALA A 19 12.20 -18.32 -3.25
N GLN A 20 13.47 -17.99 -2.97
CA GLN A 20 13.83 -16.84 -2.14
C GLN A 20 13.41 -15.52 -2.79
N GLN A 21 13.67 -15.34 -4.08
CA GLN A 21 13.26 -14.14 -4.81
C GLN A 21 11.73 -14.00 -4.89
N PHE A 22 11.01 -15.10 -5.10
CA PHE A 22 9.55 -15.10 -5.08
C PHE A 22 9.01 -14.65 -3.72
N GLN A 23 9.56 -15.19 -2.62
CA GLN A 23 9.14 -14.83 -1.27
C GLN A 23 9.44 -13.36 -0.97
N ALA A 24 10.60 -12.85 -1.38
CA ALA A 24 10.97 -11.45 -1.21
C ALA A 24 10.00 -10.51 -1.93
N ARG A 25 9.70 -10.78 -3.22
CA ARG A 25 8.74 -10.00 -4.02
C ARG A 25 7.33 -10.06 -3.45
N ARG A 26 6.90 -11.23 -2.94
CA ARG A 26 5.60 -11.38 -2.27
C ARG A 26 5.52 -10.56 -0.99
N SER A 27 6.56 -10.58 -0.16
CA SER A 27 6.62 -9.76 1.06
C SER A 27 6.59 -8.27 0.74
N GLU A 28 7.23 -7.84 -0.35
CA GLU A 28 7.19 -6.46 -0.80
C GLU A 28 5.78 -6.03 -1.24
N LEU A 29 5.06 -6.85 -2.01
CA LEU A 29 3.67 -6.60 -2.36
C LEU A 29 2.77 -6.49 -1.12
N GLN A 30 2.99 -7.37 -0.14
CA GLN A 30 2.24 -7.32 1.11
C GLN A 30 2.52 -6.02 1.88
N ALA A 31 3.77 -5.55 1.92
CA ALA A 31 4.13 -4.28 2.55
C ALA A 31 3.45 -3.09 1.86
N ILE A 32 3.40 -3.08 0.52
CA ILE A 32 2.70 -2.02 -0.24
C ILE A 32 1.19 -2.07 0.04
N ALA A 33 0.58 -3.25 0.06
CA ALA A 33 -0.84 -3.40 0.35
C ALA A 33 -1.20 -2.91 1.77
N THR A 34 -0.39 -3.26 2.78
CA THR A 34 -0.55 -2.74 4.14
C THR A 34 -0.47 -1.22 4.13
N LYS A 35 0.50 -0.63 3.43
CA LYS A 35 0.65 0.82 3.41
C LYS A 35 -0.50 1.54 2.71
N ILE A 36 -1.06 0.95 1.64
CA ILE A 36 -2.27 1.47 0.99
C ILE A 36 -3.43 1.50 2.00
N GLY A 37 -3.69 0.39 2.71
CA GLY A 37 -4.76 0.33 3.69
C GLY A 37 -4.62 1.33 4.84
N GLU A 38 -3.39 1.56 5.32
CA GLU A 38 -3.12 2.61 6.31
C GLU A 38 -3.50 4.01 5.77
N LEU A 39 -3.06 4.35 4.56
CA LEU A 39 -3.34 5.66 3.96
C LEU A 39 -4.82 5.85 3.60
N GLU A 40 -5.53 4.78 3.22
CA GLU A 40 -6.98 4.80 3.00
C GLU A 40 -7.71 5.16 4.30
N SER A 41 -7.36 4.52 5.42
CA SER A 41 -7.92 4.84 6.74
C SER A 41 -7.65 6.29 7.14
N GLU A 42 -6.41 6.76 6.98
CA GLU A 42 -6.04 8.16 7.26
C GLU A 42 -6.86 9.13 6.38
N ALA A 43 -7.03 8.83 5.10
CA ALA A 43 -7.80 9.67 4.17
C ALA A 43 -9.28 9.75 4.54
N ASP A 44 -9.88 8.66 5.00
CA ASP A 44 -11.28 8.63 5.46
C ASP A 44 -11.48 9.42 6.75
N GLU A 45 -10.55 9.30 7.71
CA GLU A 45 -10.54 10.13 8.93
C GLU A 45 -10.41 11.63 8.59
N HIS A 46 -9.48 11.97 7.69
CA HIS A 46 -9.29 13.33 7.19
C HIS A 46 -10.56 13.89 6.55
N LYS A 47 -11.26 13.06 5.74
CA LYS A 47 -12.50 13.45 5.08
C LYS A 47 -13.59 13.81 6.08
N LEU A 48 -13.77 13.00 7.14
CA LEU A 48 -14.76 13.27 8.19
C LEU A 48 -14.50 14.62 8.89
N VAL A 49 -13.24 14.93 9.18
CA VAL A 49 -12.85 16.22 9.78
C VAL A 49 -13.14 17.39 8.81
N ILE A 50 -12.86 17.23 7.52
CA ILE A 50 -13.15 18.27 6.52
C ILE A 50 -14.65 18.51 6.40
N ASP A 51 -15.47 17.45 6.34
CA ASP A 51 -16.92 17.56 6.19
C ASP A 51 -17.56 18.29 7.39
N THR A 52 -17.14 17.97 8.61
CA THR A 52 -17.61 18.66 9.83
C THR A 52 -17.16 20.13 9.89
N LEU A 53 -15.93 20.42 9.46
CA LEU A 53 -15.42 21.80 9.43
C LEU A 53 -16.06 22.63 8.31
N ARG A 54 -16.45 22.04 7.18
CA ARG A 54 -17.21 22.73 6.12
C ARG A 54 -18.56 23.22 6.61
N GLU A 55 -19.29 22.41 7.38
CA GLU A 55 -20.54 22.84 8.00
C GLU A 55 -20.31 24.03 8.95
N THR A 56 -19.23 23.96 9.74
CA THR A 56 -18.83 25.04 10.63
C THR A 56 -18.45 26.30 9.86
N GLN A 57 -17.71 26.18 8.76
CA GLN A 57 -17.31 27.29 7.91
C GLN A 57 -18.51 28.00 7.29
N ALA A 58 -19.53 27.24 6.85
CA ALA A 58 -20.74 27.80 6.26
C ALA A 58 -21.56 28.65 7.24
N LYS A 59 -21.50 28.33 8.54
CA LYS A 59 -22.21 29.05 9.61
C LYS A 59 -21.35 30.17 10.21
N GLU A 60 -20.07 29.90 10.49
CA GLU A 60 -19.19 30.75 11.27
C GLU A 60 -17.73 30.70 10.74
N PRO A 61 -17.42 31.37 9.62
CA PRO A 61 -16.11 31.24 8.96
C PRO A 61 -14.94 31.83 9.76
N ASN A 62 -15.21 32.81 10.63
CA ASN A 62 -14.21 33.45 11.49
C ASN A 62 -14.10 32.79 12.88
N ARG A 63 -14.77 31.65 13.09
CA ARG A 63 -14.67 30.93 14.36
C ARG A 63 -13.23 30.48 14.60
N THR A 64 -12.75 30.71 15.82
CA THR A 64 -11.42 30.30 16.25
C THR A 64 -11.31 28.78 16.25
N CYS A 65 -10.21 28.28 15.70
CA CYS A 65 -9.84 26.87 15.59
C CYS A 65 -8.43 26.70 16.18
N PHE A 66 -8.20 25.60 16.87
CA PHE A 66 -6.89 25.27 17.44
C PHE A 66 -6.34 24.04 16.76
N ARG A 67 -5.13 24.16 16.18
CA ARG A 67 -4.41 23.02 15.61
C ARG A 67 -3.35 22.54 16.59
N LEU A 68 -3.42 21.27 16.99
CA LEU A 68 -2.41 20.64 17.83
C LEU A 68 -1.20 20.22 16.98
N ILE A 69 0.00 20.66 17.35
CA ILE A 69 1.26 20.29 16.70
C ILE A 69 2.29 20.00 17.78
N GLY A 70 2.76 18.76 17.88
CA GLY A 70 3.81 18.39 18.83
C GLY A 70 3.52 18.77 20.29
N GLY A 71 2.25 18.83 20.69
CA GLY A 71 1.83 19.22 22.04
C GLY A 71 1.49 20.70 22.23
N ILE A 72 1.70 21.56 21.23
CA ILE A 72 1.36 22.99 21.28
C ILE A 72 0.09 23.24 20.45
N LEU A 73 -0.86 24.01 21.00
CA LEU A 73 -2.05 24.47 20.28
C LEU A 73 -1.75 25.78 19.56
N VAL A 74 -1.91 25.77 18.24
CA VAL A 74 -1.78 26.97 17.40
C VAL A 74 -3.17 27.51 17.08
N GLU A 75 -3.41 28.76 17.45
CA GLU A 75 -4.64 29.47 17.14
C GLU A 75 -4.70 29.86 15.65
N ARG A 76 -5.82 29.51 15.01
CA ARG A 76 -6.15 29.79 13.61
C ARG A 76 -7.67 30.04 13.49
N THR A 77 -8.14 30.31 12.29
CA THR A 77 -9.58 30.35 11.99
C THR A 77 -9.98 29.18 11.10
N VAL A 78 -11.26 28.80 11.13
CA VAL A 78 -11.78 27.69 10.30
C VAL A 78 -11.48 27.93 8.81
N LYS A 79 -11.64 29.16 8.31
CA LYS A 79 -11.34 29.53 6.91
C LYS A 79 -9.86 29.34 6.53
N ASP A 80 -8.93 29.44 7.48
CA ASP A 80 -7.49 29.30 7.21
C ASP A 80 -7.04 27.84 7.32
N VAL A 81 -7.72 27.04 8.15
CA VAL A 81 -7.37 25.64 8.41
C VAL A 81 -7.93 24.70 7.34
N LEU A 82 -9.14 24.97 6.84
CA LEU A 82 -9.80 24.09 5.88
C LEU A 82 -8.98 23.85 4.60
N PRO A 83 -8.40 24.89 3.94
CA PRO A 83 -7.62 24.69 2.73
C PRO A 83 -6.37 23.84 2.96
N ALA A 84 -5.76 23.95 4.15
CA ALA A 84 -4.59 23.15 4.52
C ALA A 84 -4.96 21.67 4.68
N LEU A 85 -6.11 21.37 5.29
CA LEU A 85 -6.61 20.00 5.42
C LEU A 85 -6.97 19.39 4.06
N GLU A 86 -7.62 20.16 3.19
CA GLU A 86 -7.96 19.73 1.82
C GLU A 86 -6.71 19.47 0.98
N GLY A 87 -5.70 20.33 1.08
CA GLY A 87 -4.40 20.15 0.41
C GLY A 87 -3.67 18.88 0.89
N ASN A 88 -3.65 18.63 2.21
CA ASN A 88 -3.05 17.43 2.77
C ASN A 88 -3.77 16.16 2.32
N MET A 89 -5.11 16.16 2.32
CA MET A 89 -5.92 15.05 1.82
C MET A 89 -5.66 14.78 0.33
N ALA A 90 -5.51 15.83 -0.48
CA ALA A 90 -5.15 15.69 -1.90
C ALA A 90 -3.76 15.05 -2.06
N GLY A 91 -2.78 15.46 -1.24
CA GLY A 91 -1.45 14.83 -1.21
C GLY A 91 -1.49 13.35 -0.82
N LEU A 92 -2.27 12.98 0.20
CA LEU A 92 -2.49 11.58 0.59
C LEU A 92 -3.03 10.75 -0.58
N ARG A 93 -4.03 11.26 -1.30
CA ARG A 93 -4.60 10.58 -2.47
C ARG A 93 -3.57 10.40 -3.59
N GLN A 94 -2.73 11.40 -3.86
CA GLN A 94 -1.68 11.27 -4.88
C GLN A 94 -0.64 10.19 -4.51
N ILE A 95 -0.27 10.10 -3.24
CA ILE A 95 0.65 9.08 -2.75
C ILE A 95 -0.01 7.69 -2.85
N MET A 96 -1.28 7.58 -2.46
CA MET A 96 -2.06 6.34 -2.59
C MET A 96 -2.15 5.87 -4.04
N ASP A 97 -2.48 6.77 -4.99
CA ASP A 97 -2.49 6.45 -6.43
C ASP A 97 -1.13 5.95 -6.92
N THR A 98 -0.05 6.53 -6.40
CA THR A 98 1.32 6.10 -6.71
C THR A 98 1.62 4.72 -6.17
N LEU A 99 1.22 4.41 -4.93
CA LEU A 99 1.38 3.08 -4.34
C LEU A 99 0.53 2.02 -5.05
N VAL A 100 -0.69 2.36 -5.47
CA VAL A 100 -1.55 1.46 -6.27
C VAL A 100 -0.91 1.13 -7.62
N LYS A 101 -0.27 2.11 -8.28
CA LYS A 101 0.49 1.85 -9.51
C LYS A 101 1.69 0.93 -9.25
N GLN A 102 2.49 1.24 -8.22
CA GLN A 102 3.63 0.40 -7.83
C GLN A 102 3.22 -1.03 -7.46
N TYR A 103 2.07 -1.18 -6.81
CA TYR A 103 1.50 -2.49 -6.49
C TYR A 103 1.22 -3.29 -7.76
N LYS A 104 0.52 -2.69 -8.74
CA LYS A 104 0.18 -3.35 -10.01
C LYS A 104 1.42 -3.74 -10.81
N GLU A 105 2.39 -2.83 -10.91
CA GLU A 105 3.66 -3.11 -11.60
C GLU A 105 4.39 -4.31 -10.96
N LYS A 106 4.51 -4.34 -9.63
CA LYS A 106 5.16 -5.46 -8.92
C LYS A 106 4.34 -6.75 -8.94
N GLU A 107 3.02 -6.65 -9.00
CA GLU A 107 2.13 -7.80 -9.14
C GLU A 107 2.33 -8.46 -10.51
N GLU A 108 2.43 -7.66 -11.57
CA GLU A 108 2.76 -8.14 -12.91
C GLU A 108 4.15 -8.78 -12.95
N GLU A 109 5.18 -8.13 -12.37
CA GLU A 109 6.51 -8.71 -12.25
C GLU A 109 6.51 -10.06 -11.51
N LEU A 110 5.77 -10.17 -10.41
CA LEU A 110 5.67 -11.41 -9.65
C LEU A 110 4.97 -12.50 -10.47
N ARG A 111 3.93 -12.14 -11.23
CA ARG A 111 3.20 -13.06 -12.11
C ARG A 111 4.07 -13.54 -13.26
N GLU A 112 4.87 -12.67 -13.86
CA GLU A 112 5.84 -13.03 -14.88
C GLU A 112 6.94 -13.93 -14.33
N PHE A 113 7.45 -13.62 -13.14
CA PHE A 113 8.43 -14.46 -12.45
C PHE A 113 7.88 -15.86 -12.20
N GLN A 114 6.62 -15.96 -11.74
CA GLN A 114 5.94 -17.24 -11.52
C GLN A 114 5.77 -18.05 -12.82
N LYS A 115 5.54 -17.39 -13.97
CA LYS A 115 5.47 -18.06 -15.28
C LYS A 115 6.84 -18.55 -15.75
N GLN A 116 7.90 -17.80 -15.48
CA GLN A 116 9.26 -18.11 -15.96
C GLN A 116 9.94 -19.23 -15.15
N TYR A 117 9.77 -19.23 -13.82
CA TYR A 117 10.49 -20.13 -12.90
C TYR A 117 9.59 -21.17 -12.22
N GLY A 118 8.28 -21.11 -12.46
CA GLY A 118 7.29 -21.88 -11.70
C GLY A 118 7.04 -21.24 -10.34
N ALA A 119 5.81 -21.38 -9.83
CA ALA A 119 5.53 -21.03 -8.45
C ALA A 119 6.33 -21.98 -7.55
N PRO A 120 7.09 -21.51 -6.53
CA PRO A 120 7.49 -22.42 -5.46
C PRO A 120 6.17 -22.96 -4.90
N ALA A 121 5.98 -24.28 -5.00
CA ALA A 121 4.76 -24.95 -4.61
C ALA A 121 4.36 -24.49 -3.20
N ALA A 122 3.38 -23.58 -3.14
CA ALA A 122 2.80 -23.17 -1.88
C ALA A 122 2.01 -24.39 -1.39
N ALA A 123 2.48 -24.98 -0.29
CA ALA A 123 1.71 -25.84 0.58
C ALA A 123 1.10 -27.09 -0.07
N ALA A 124 1.93 -28.13 -0.24
CA ALA A 124 1.49 -29.52 -0.08
C ALA A 124 1.06 -29.79 1.38
N ALA A 125 0.05 -29.07 1.90
CA ALA A 125 -0.47 -29.20 3.26
C ALA A 125 -2.01 -29.34 3.27
N SER A 126 -2.58 -29.96 2.24
CA SER A 126 -4.03 -30.23 2.16
C SER A 126 -4.38 -31.69 1.83
N SER A 127 -3.56 -32.68 2.21
CA SER A 127 -3.98 -34.10 2.16
C SER A 127 -3.02 -35.10 2.83
N THR A 128 -2.93 -35.18 4.17
CA THR A 128 -2.69 -36.48 4.85
C THR A 128 -2.90 -36.45 6.38
N SER A 129 -3.83 -37.31 6.85
CA SER A 129 -4.03 -37.81 8.24
C SER A 129 -4.41 -36.79 9.33
N ALA A 130 -5.46 -36.96 10.12
CA ALA A 130 -5.84 -38.19 10.80
C ALA A 130 -7.37 -38.35 10.90
N ALA A 131 -7.89 -39.31 10.14
CA ALA A 131 -8.97 -40.16 10.59
C ALA A 131 -8.32 -41.33 11.37
N THR A 132 -8.36 -41.27 12.69
CA THR A 132 -8.22 -42.38 13.64
C THR A 132 -9.10 -41.97 14.82
N ALA A 133 -10.36 -42.41 14.86
CA ALA A 133 -10.77 -43.67 15.46
C ALA A 133 -10.43 -43.76 16.96
N SER A 134 -11.50 -43.86 17.75
CA SER A 134 -11.61 -44.48 19.09
C SER A 134 -10.76 -43.95 20.24
N ALA A 135 -11.41 -43.25 21.18
CA ALA A 135 -11.63 -43.72 22.56
C ALA A 135 -12.84 -42.98 23.16
#